data_AF-A0A141RM92-F1
#
_entry.id   AF-A0A141RM92-F1
#
_cell.length_a   1.000
_cell.length_b   1.000
_cell.length_c   1.000
_cell.angle_alpha   90.00
_cell.angle_beta   90.00
_cell.angle_gamma   90.00
#
_symmetry.space_group_name_H-M   'P 1'
#
loop_
_entity.id
_entity.type
_entity.pdbx_description
1 polymer ?
#
loop_
_entity_poly.entity_id
_entity_poly.type
_entity_poly.pdbx_seq_one_letter_code
_entity_poly.pdbx_strand_id
1 'polypeptide(L)'
;MNNPKFTTPSGDTAPRQVWQQTVDAVLAQTKSQAAGLSSADAAERLNTCGPNALPEKKGKPGWLRFLAHFNDVLIYVLLAAAALTAIMGHWVDTLVILGVTVINALIGHIQESNAEKSLQGIRNMLSSDARVQRNGKHETIPTRDLVPGDIVILRAGDRVPADMRLIETHNLRVEEAIR
;
A
#
# COMPACT_ATOMS: atom_id res chain seq x y z
N MET A 1 -13.80 -55.13 0.92
CA MET A 1 -13.87 -54.07 -0.10
C MET A 1 -12.67 -53.13 0.06
N ASN A 2 -11.85 -53.06 -0.98
CA ASN A 2 -10.63 -52.25 -1.07
C ASN A 2 -10.96 -50.75 -1.10
N ASN A 3 -10.33 -49.97 -0.20
CA ASN A 3 -10.31 -48.52 -0.29
C ASN A 3 -9.19 -48.12 -1.29
N PRO A 4 -9.46 -47.34 -2.35
CA PRO A 4 -8.42 -46.98 -3.31
C PRO A 4 -7.37 -46.09 -2.64
N LYS A 5 -6.12 -46.56 -2.63
CA LYS A 5 -4.95 -45.79 -2.26
C LYS A 5 -4.82 -44.61 -3.23
N PHE A 6 -4.91 -43.38 -2.73
CA PHE A 6 -4.48 -42.20 -3.50
C PHE A 6 -2.97 -42.30 -3.73
N THR A 7 -2.56 -42.84 -4.88
CA THR A 7 -1.20 -42.72 -5.37
C THR A 7 -1.07 -41.36 -6.04
N THR A 8 -0.43 -40.40 -5.37
CA THR A 8 0.00 -39.16 -6.02
C THR A 8 1.20 -39.48 -6.92
N PRO A 9 1.22 -39.06 -8.20
CA PRO A 9 2.36 -39.29 -9.07
C PRO A 9 3.58 -38.51 -8.57
N SER A 10 4.72 -39.18 -8.53
CA SER A 10 6.04 -38.56 -8.40
C SER A 10 6.32 -37.70 -9.64
N GLY A 11 6.67 -36.42 -9.43
CA GLY A 11 7.25 -35.59 -10.48
C GLY A 11 6.78 -34.14 -10.46
N ASP A 12 7.08 -33.39 -9.40
CA ASP A 12 7.17 -31.93 -9.50
C ASP A 12 8.09 -31.39 -8.39
N THR A 13 9.26 -30.89 -8.78
CA THR A 13 10.27 -30.26 -7.91
C THR A 13 10.01 -28.76 -7.71
N ALA A 14 8.79 -28.30 -7.96
CA ALA A 14 8.37 -26.97 -7.54
C ALA A 14 8.10 -26.97 -6.03
N PRO A 15 8.64 -25.99 -5.26
CA PRO A 15 8.32 -25.88 -3.84
C PRO A 15 6.80 -25.76 -3.69
N ARG A 16 6.18 -26.67 -2.91
CA ARG A 16 4.74 -26.65 -2.65
C ARG A 16 4.34 -25.28 -2.14
N GLN A 17 3.31 -24.70 -2.75
CA GLN A 17 2.74 -23.42 -2.34
C GLN A 17 2.31 -23.48 -0.87
N VAL A 18 2.39 -22.37 -0.14
CA VAL A 18 2.12 -22.33 1.32
C VAL A 18 0.71 -22.87 1.66
N TRP A 19 -0.28 -22.68 0.79
CA TRP A 19 -1.65 -23.19 0.98
C TRP A 19 -1.81 -24.70 0.75
N GLN A 20 -0.83 -25.36 0.13
CA GLN A 20 -0.83 -26.81 -0.10
C GLN A 20 -0.10 -27.59 1.01
N GLN A 21 0.58 -26.89 1.91
CA GLN A 21 1.32 -27.48 3.02
C GLN A 21 0.45 -27.65 4.26
N THR A 22 0.80 -28.60 5.14
CA THR A 22 0.14 -28.72 6.44
C THR A 22 0.44 -27.49 7.31
N VAL A 23 -0.43 -27.20 8.26
CA VAL A 23 -0.22 -26.08 9.21
C VAL A 23 1.12 -26.22 9.91
N ASP A 24 1.45 -27.41 10.41
CA ASP A 24 2.71 -27.67 11.12
C ASP A 24 3.94 -27.40 10.25
N ALA A 25 3.87 -27.73 8.96
CA ALA A 25 4.97 -27.46 8.02
C ALA A 25 5.17 -25.95 7.80
N VAL A 26 4.08 -25.18 7.68
CA VAL A 26 4.15 -23.73 7.52
C VAL A 26 4.64 -23.04 8.81
N LEU A 27 4.20 -23.50 9.98
CA LEU A 27 4.70 -23.02 11.27
C LEU A 27 6.20 -23.30 11.41
N ALA A 28 6.65 -24.51 11.06
CA ALA A 28 8.07 -24.86 11.07
C ALA A 28 8.88 -23.99 10.07
N GLN A 29 8.37 -23.78 8.86
CA GLN A 29 9.02 -22.97 7.83
C GLN A 29 9.16 -21.50 8.26
N THR A 30 8.11 -20.95 8.86
CA THR A 30 8.08 -19.56 9.36
C THR A 30 8.71 -19.42 10.74
N LYS A 31 9.27 -20.50 11.32
CA LYS A 31 9.80 -20.55 12.68
C LYS A 31 8.82 -19.93 13.69
N SER A 32 7.54 -20.25 13.56
CA SER A 32 6.47 -19.80 14.44
C SER A 32 5.94 -20.95 15.30
N GLN A 33 5.14 -20.61 16.29
CA GLN A 33 4.54 -21.54 17.23
C GLN A 33 3.03 -21.33 17.30
N ALA A 34 2.28 -22.37 17.67
CA ALA A 34 0.83 -22.27 17.85
C ALA A 34 0.43 -21.24 18.92
N ALA A 35 1.30 -20.95 19.89
CA ALA A 35 1.09 -19.92 20.90
C ALA A 35 1.49 -18.50 20.45
N GLY A 36 1.87 -18.32 19.18
CA GLY A 36 2.34 -17.06 18.65
C GLY A 36 3.84 -16.82 18.79
N LEU A 37 4.32 -15.73 18.20
CA LEU A 37 5.72 -15.30 18.29
C LEU A 37 6.03 -14.65 19.65
N SER A 38 7.30 -14.61 20.02
CA SER A 38 7.74 -13.73 21.11
C SER A 38 7.80 -12.28 20.65
N SER A 39 7.65 -11.31 21.57
CA SER A 39 7.78 -9.88 21.20
C SER A 39 9.19 -9.55 20.68
N ALA A 40 10.21 -10.26 21.17
CA ALA A 40 11.59 -10.09 20.72
C ALA A 40 11.77 -10.58 19.27
N ASP A 41 11.28 -11.78 18.95
CA ASP A 41 11.35 -12.32 17.59
C ASP A 41 10.56 -11.46 16.61
N ALA A 42 9.40 -10.96 17.04
CA ALA A 42 8.58 -10.08 16.21
C ALA A 42 9.30 -8.76 15.90
N ALA A 43 9.96 -8.15 16.90
CA ALA A 43 10.73 -6.93 16.71
C ALA A 43 11.96 -7.15 15.81
N GLU A 44 12.68 -8.27 15.97
CA GLU A 44 13.80 -8.64 15.10
C GLU A 44 13.35 -8.84 13.65
N ARG A 45 12.22 -9.51 13.44
CA ARG A 45 11.61 -9.69 12.11
C ARG A 45 11.16 -8.38 11.52
N LEU A 46 10.61 -7.47 12.32
CA LEU A 46 10.17 -6.16 11.82
C LEU A 46 11.37 -5.35 11.30
N ASN A 47 12.52 -5.44 11.98
CA ASN A 47 13.75 -4.78 11.54
C ASN A 47 14.36 -5.40 10.27
N THR A 48 14.18 -6.71 10.05
CA THR A 48 14.77 -7.44 8.92
C THR A 48 13.87 -7.49 7.69
N CYS A 49 12.56 -7.68 7.88
CA CYS A 49 11.55 -7.74 6.82
C CYS A 49 11.00 -6.36 6.46
N GLY A 50 11.10 -5.39 7.38
CA GLY A 50 10.44 -4.09 7.25
C GLY A 50 8.96 -4.14 7.63
N PRO A 51 8.30 -2.97 7.65
CA PRO A 51 6.89 -2.87 8.00
C PRO A 51 5.99 -3.51 6.94
N ASN A 52 4.86 -4.07 7.38
CA ASN A 52 3.77 -4.54 6.52
C ASN A 52 3.00 -3.34 5.94
N ALA A 53 3.65 -2.62 5.03
CA ALA A 53 3.11 -1.46 4.33
C ALA A 53 3.55 -1.50 2.87
N LEU A 54 2.61 -1.15 1.98
CA LEU A 54 2.93 -1.01 0.57
C LEU A 54 3.90 0.17 0.37
N PRO A 55 4.95 0.01 -0.48
CA PRO A 55 5.89 1.07 -0.73
C PRO A 55 5.17 2.31 -1.26
N GLU A 56 5.40 3.44 -0.62
CA GLU A 56 4.84 4.70 -1.10
C GLU A 56 5.45 5.04 -2.46
N LYS A 57 4.60 5.21 -3.47
CA LYS A 57 5.03 5.83 -4.72
C LYS A 57 5.57 7.20 -4.35
N LYS A 58 6.88 7.41 -4.50
CA LYS A 58 7.51 8.72 -4.34
C LYS A 58 6.71 9.72 -5.17
N GLY A 59 6.06 10.67 -4.50
CA GLY A 59 5.34 11.75 -5.19
C GLY A 59 6.29 12.40 -6.19
N LYS A 60 5.78 12.77 -7.37
CA LYS A 60 6.58 13.54 -8.32
C LYS A 60 7.03 14.82 -7.59
N PRO A 61 8.33 15.17 -7.64
CA PRO A 61 8.80 16.36 -6.94
C PRO A 61 8.04 17.58 -7.44
N GLY A 62 7.73 18.52 -6.52
CA GLY A 62 6.78 19.62 -6.80
C GLY A 62 7.13 20.45 -8.05
N TRP A 63 8.41 20.59 -8.38
CA TRP A 63 8.86 21.25 -9.61
C TRP A 63 8.55 20.43 -10.88
N LEU A 64 8.59 19.11 -10.82
CA LEU A 64 8.27 18.23 -11.95
C LEU A 64 6.74 18.16 -12.19
N ARG A 65 5.94 18.32 -11.13
CA ARG A 65 4.49 18.56 -11.25
C ARG A 65 4.17 19.92 -11.84
N PHE A 66 4.87 20.96 -11.37
CA PHE A 66 4.78 22.30 -11.94
C PHE A 66 5.05 22.28 -13.44
N LEU A 67 6.15 21.65 -13.89
CA LEU A 67 6.44 21.49 -15.32
C LEU A 67 5.44 20.59 -16.05
N ALA A 68 4.80 19.62 -15.39
CA ALA A 68 3.77 18.80 -16.01
C ALA A 68 2.52 19.63 -16.38
N HIS A 69 2.21 20.69 -15.63
CA HIS A 69 1.17 21.65 -16.01
C HIS A 69 1.55 22.40 -17.30
N PHE A 70 2.83 22.68 -17.55
CA PHE A 70 3.30 23.30 -18.81
C PHE A 70 3.13 22.41 -20.05
N ASN A 71 2.84 21.12 -19.87
CA ASN A 71 2.49 20.21 -20.95
C ASN A 71 0.99 20.19 -21.28
N ASP A 72 0.21 21.08 -20.68
CA ASP A 72 -1.17 21.33 -21.07
C ASP A 72 -1.20 22.24 -22.31
N VAL A 73 -1.98 21.87 -23.32
CA VAL A 73 -2.18 22.61 -24.58
C VAL A 73 -2.51 24.07 -24.31
N LEU A 74 -3.24 24.34 -23.23
CA LEU A 74 -3.61 25.70 -22.80
C LEU A 74 -2.38 26.58 -22.48
N ILE A 75 -1.33 26.04 -21.85
CA ILE A 75 -0.12 26.81 -21.52
C ILE A 75 0.69 27.13 -22.77
N TYR A 76 0.76 26.21 -23.74
CA TYR A 76 1.40 26.52 -25.02
C TYR A 76 0.69 27.66 -25.77
N VAL A 77 -0.64 27.73 -25.70
CA VAL A 77 -1.42 28.85 -26.25
C VAL A 77 -1.09 30.16 -25.53
N LEU A 78 -1.00 30.16 -24.18
CA LEU A 78 -0.62 31.36 -23.43
C LEU A 78 0.81 31.82 -23.72
N LEU A 79 1.77 30.89 -23.79
CA LEU A 79 3.16 31.21 -24.12
C LEU A 79 3.28 31.75 -25.56
N ALA A 80 2.54 31.19 -26.51
CA ALA A 80 2.48 31.70 -27.88
C ALA A 80 1.88 33.11 -27.93
N ALA A 81 0.79 33.38 -27.19
CA ALA A 81 0.18 34.69 -27.09
C ALA A 81 1.10 35.74 -26.42
N ALA A 82 1.82 35.35 -25.37
CA ALA A 82 2.83 36.18 -24.71
C ALA A 82 4.00 36.52 -25.64
N ALA A 83 4.48 35.54 -26.42
CA ALA A 83 5.54 35.75 -27.40
C ALA A 83 5.10 36.70 -28.54
N LEU A 84 3.88 36.50 -29.07
CA LEU A 84 3.30 37.36 -30.11
C LEU A 84 3.16 38.81 -29.64
N THR A 85 2.61 39.03 -28.44
CA THR A 85 2.45 40.39 -27.86
C THR A 85 3.79 41.06 -27.55
N ALA A 86 4.79 40.30 -27.09
CA ALA A 86 6.13 40.81 -26.84
C ALA A 86 6.84 41.26 -28.13
N ILE A 87 6.73 40.47 -29.21
CA ILE A 87 7.26 40.83 -30.54
C ILE A 87 6.58 42.09 -31.08
N MET A 88 5.30 42.26 -30.78
CA MET A 88 4.52 43.43 -31.18
C MET A 88 4.85 44.70 -30.36
N GLY A 89 5.67 44.58 -29.30
CA GLY A 89 6.07 45.69 -28.42
C GLY A 89 5.03 46.08 -27.37
N HIS A 90 4.00 45.25 -27.18
CA HIS A 90 2.92 45.46 -26.23
C HIS A 90 3.31 44.96 -24.82
N TRP A 91 4.26 45.65 -24.19
CA TRP A 91 4.82 45.26 -22.88
C TRP A 91 3.77 45.14 -21.77
N VAL A 92 2.70 45.94 -21.81
CA VAL A 92 1.60 45.88 -20.83
C VAL A 92 0.83 44.57 -20.97
N ASP A 93 0.46 44.18 -22.20
CA ASP A 93 -0.31 42.97 -22.46
C ASP A 93 0.49 41.70 -22.10
N THR A 94 1.80 41.69 -22.42
CA THR A 94 2.72 40.63 -22.00
C THR A 94 2.78 40.49 -20.49
N LEU A 95 2.87 41.62 -19.76
CA LEU A 95 2.97 41.61 -18.30
C LEU A 95 1.69 41.11 -17.62
N VAL A 96 0.53 41.41 -18.19
CA VAL A 96 -0.77 40.89 -17.75
C VAL A 96 -0.85 39.37 -17.93
N ILE A 97 -0.48 38.86 -19.12
CA ILE A 97 -0.49 37.41 -19.41
C ILE A 97 0.46 36.65 -18.47
N LEU A 98 1.64 37.20 -18.23
CA LEU A 98 2.65 36.60 -17.37
C LEU A 98 2.19 36.60 -15.89
N GLY A 99 1.56 37.68 -15.43
CA GLY A 99 0.96 37.76 -14.10
C GLY A 99 -0.14 36.72 -13.87
N VAL A 100 -1.09 36.58 -14.81
CA VAL A 100 -2.15 35.55 -14.73
C VAL A 100 -1.56 34.14 -14.71
N THR A 101 -0.52 33.89 -15.50
CA THR A 101 0.16 32.59 -15.55
C THR A 101 0.79 32.24 -14.20
N VAL A 102 1.51 33.19 -13.58
CA VAL A 102 2.14 33.00 -12.26
C VAL A 102 1.10 32.74 -11.17
N ILE A 103 -0.02 33.49 -11.19
CA ILE A 103 -1.13 33.29 -10.25
C ILE A 103 -1.74 31.88 -10.41
N ASN A 104 -2.03 31.47 -11.64
CA ASN A 104 -2.56 30.13 -11.92
C ASN A 104 -1.61 29.02 -11.48
N ALA A 105 -0.30 29.21 -11.70
CA ALA A 105 0.75 28.31 -11.24
C ALA A 105 0.76 28.17 -9.71
N LEU A 106 0.66 29.29 -8.99
CA LEU A 106 0.65 29.31 -7.53
C LEU A 106 -0.61 28.63 -6.97
N ILE A 107 -1.77 28.92 -7.54
CA ILE A 107 -3.03 28.26 -7.20
C ILE A 107 -2.94 26.75 -7.46
N GLY A 108 -2.41 26.33 -8.61
CA GLY A 108 -2.21 24.91 -8.95
C GLY A 108 -1.31 24.19 -7.94
N HIS A 109 -0.21 24.81 -7.53
CA HIS A 109 0.68 24.25 -6.52
C HIS A 109 -0.01 24.04 -5.15
N ILE A 110 -0.79 25.03 -4.70
CA ILE A 110 -1.53 24.95 -3.43
C ILE A 110 -2.64 23.90 -3.49
N GLN A 111 -3.38 23.83 -4.61
CA GLN A 111 -4.45 22.85 -4.81
C GLN A 111 -3.91 21.41 -4.80
N GLU A 112 -2.78 21.16 -5.44
CA GLU A 112 -2.18 19.82 -5.48
C GLU A 112 -1.66 19.37 -4.11
N SER A 113 -1.05 20.28 -3.34
CA SER A 113 -0.63 19.98 -1.96
C SER A 113 -1.81 19.60 -1.06
N ASN A 114 -2.96 20.27 -1.22
CA ASN A 114 -4.16 19.97 -0.45
C ASN A 114 -4.82 18.65 -0.87
N ALA A 115 -4.77 18.30 -2.16
CA ALA A 115 -5.25 17.02 -2.65
C ALA A 115 -4.43 15.85 -2.07
N GLU A 116 -3.10 15.95 -2.06
CA GLU A 116 -2.24 14.92 -1.48
C GLU A 116 -2.41 14.77 0.03
N LYS A 117 -2.51 15.88 0.77
CA LYS A 117 -2.74 15.84 2.23
C LYS A 117 -4.06 15.15 2.57
N SER A 118 -5.10 15.39 1.77
CA SER A 118 -6.41 14.75 1.96
C SER A 118 -6.34 13.24 1.72
N LEU A 119 -5.61 12.82 0.67
CA LEU A 119 -5.37 11.40 0.39
C LEU A 119 -4.54 10.71 1.49
N GLN A 120 -3.51 11.37 2.02
CA GLN A 120 -2.74 10.86 3.16
C GLN A 120 -3.61 10.76 4.43
N GLY A 121 -4.48 11.73 4.69
CA GLY A 121 -5.42 11.70 5.81
C GLY A 121 -6.37 10.50 5.76
N ILE A 122 -6.92 10.20 4.58
CA ILE A 122 -7.75 9.00 4.36
C ILE A 122 -6.92 7.73 4.58
N ARG A 123 -5.68 7.67 4.08
CA ARG A 123 -4.79 6.51 4.30
C ARG A 123 -4.45 6.28 5.76
N ASN A 124 -4.21 7.34 6.53
CA ASN A 124 -3.92 7.23 7.96
C ASN A 124 -5.15 6.80 8.78
N MET A 125 -6.35 7.22 8.38
CA MET A 125 -7.62 6.71 8.94
C MET A 125 -7.85 5.22 8.61
N LEU A 126 -7.18 4.69 7.58
CA LEU A 126 -7.18 3.28 7.19
C LEU A 126 -6.06 2.47 7.85
N SER A 127 -5.34 3.03 8.83
CA SER A 127 -4.39 2.27 9.65
C SER A 127 -5.18 1.22 10.44
N SER A 128 -5.36 0.06 9.83
CA SER A 128 -6.07 -1.06 10.43
C SER A 128 -5.23 -1.56 11.59
N ASP A 129 -5.86 -1.80 12.72
CA ASP A 129 -5.26 -2.63 13.76
C ASP A 129 -5.48 -4.10 13.41
N ALA A 130 -4.56 -4.95 13.85
CA ALA A 130 -4.65 -6.40 13.75
C ALA A 130 -4.56 -6.99 15.15
N ARG A 131 -5.38 -8.02 15.41
CA ARG A 131 -5.30 -8.79 16.64
C ARG A 131 -4.38 -9.98 16.42
N VAL A 132 -3.32 -10.08 17.19
CA VAL A 132 -2.36 -11.17 17.11
C VAL A 132 -2.22 -11.89 18.44
N GLN A 133 -1.72 -13.11 18.38
CA GLN A 133 -1.23 -13.82 19.54
C GLN A 133 0.29 -13.71 19.60
N ARG A 134 0.82 -13.09 20.65
CA ARG A 134 2.26 -13.04 20.96
C ARG A 134 2.52 -13.33 22.42
N ASN A 135 3.60 -14.05 22.72
CA ASN A 135 3.91 -14.59 24.06
C ASN A 135 2.71 -15.34 24.71
N GLY A 136 1.91 -16.05 23.89
CA GLY A 136 0.70 -16.73 24.35
C GLY A 136 -0.49 -15.83 24.71
N LYS A 137 -0.36 -14.50 24.58
CA LYS A 137 -1.42 -13.52 24.90
C LYS A 137 -1.97 -12.87 23.64
N HIS A 138 -3.23 -12.48 23.67
CA HIS A 138 -3.81 -11.67 22.60
C HIS A 138 -3.43 -10.20 22.79
N GLU A 139 -2.85 -9.61 21.76
CA GLU A 139 -2.52 -8.19 21.70
C GLU A 139 -3.08 -7.57 20.41
N THR A 140 -3.38 -6.27 20.47
CA THR A 140 -3.78 -5.49 19.30
C THR A 140 -2.60 -4.62 18.91
N ILE A 141 -2.15 -4.78 17.66
CA ILE A 141 -1.01 -4.07 17.11
C ILE A 141 -1.41 -3.36 15.82
N PRO A 142 -0.71 -2.29 15.43
CA PRO A 142 -0.87 -1.71 14.10
C PRO A 142 -0.59 -2.77 13.02
N THR A 143 -1.41 -2.84 11.97
CA THR A 143 -1.21 -3.78 10.84
C THR A 143 0.18 -3.67 10.21
N ARG A 144 0.77 -2.46 10.22
CA ARG A 144 2.13 -2.20 9.73
C ARG A 144 3.23 -2.93 10.52
N ASP A 145 2.95 -3.33 11.75
CA ASP A 145 3.90 -3.99 12.65
C ASP A 145 3.71 -5.53 12.64
N LEU A 146 2.85 -6.05 11.75
CA LEU A 146 2.73 -7.48 11.46
C LEU A 146 3.97 -7.99 10.74
N VAL A 147 4.41 -9.18 11.12
CA VAL A 147 5.57 -9.84 10.51
C VAL A 147 5.25 -11.27 10.10
N PRO A 148 5.98 -11.85 9.12
CA PRO A 148 5.81 -13.24 8.74
C PRO A 148 5.97 -14.18 9.94
N GLY A 149 4.97 -15.03 10.17
CA GLY A 149 4.89 -15.96 11.30
C GLY A 149 3.99 -15.48 12.44
N ASP A 150 3.46 -14.27 12.42
CA ASP A 150 2.44 -13.87 13.40
C ASP A 150 1.18 -14.75 13.29
N ILE A 151 0.59 -15.05 14.44
CA ILE A 151 -0.71 -15.73 14.52
C ILE A 151 -1.77 -14.66 14.67
N VAL A 152 -2.55 -14.43 13.61
CA VAL A 152 -3.58 -13.40 13.56
C VAL A 152 -4.94 -14.01 13.88
N ILE A 153 -5.73 -13.28 14.68
CA ILE A 153 -7.08 -13.68 15.07
C ILE A 153 -8.07 -12.75 14.38
N LEU A 154 -8.82 -13.31 13.43
CA LEU A 154 -9.89 -12.59 12.73
C LEU A 154 -11.24 -12.82 13.39
N ARG A 155 -12.01 -11.74 13.53
CA ARG A 155 -13.42 -11.75 13.95
C ARG A 155 -14.30 -11.21 12.84
N ALA A 156 -15.60 -11.43 12.99
CA ALA A 156 -16.59 -10.87 12.08
C ALA A 156 -16.48 -9.33 12.07
N GLY A 157 -16.32 -8.75 10.87
CA GLY A 157 -16.14 -7.31 10.66
C GLY A 157 -14.67 -6.87 10.55
N ASP A 158 -13.71 -7.73 10.89
CA ASP A 158 -12.30 -7.41 10.71
C ASP A 158 -11.92 -7.44 9.23
N ARG A 159 -11.07 -6.50 8.82
CA ARG A 159 -10.40 -6.57 7.51
C ARG A 159 -9.24 -7.55 7.59
N VAL A 160 -8.99 -8.27 6.49
CA VAL A 160 -7.84 -9.15 6.34
C VAL A 160 -6.56 -8.30 6.26
N PRO A 161 -5.65 -8.33 7.25
CA PRO A 161 -4.55 -7.37 7.35
C PRO A 161 -3.32 -7.74 6.51
N ALA A 162 -3.21 -9.01 6.10
CA ALA A 162 -2.13 -9.54 5.27
C ALA A 162 -2.57 -10.87 4.64
N ASP A 163 -1.78 -11.38 3.68
CA ASP A 163 -1.95 -12.74 3.18
C ASP A 163 -1.63 -13.76 4.29
N MET A 164 -2.54 -14.69 4.52
CA MET A 164 -2.47 -15.59 5.68
C MET A 164 -2.79 -17.04 5.33
N ARG A 165 -2.18 -17.95 6.09
CA ARG A 165 -2.55 -19.36 6.10
C ARG A 165 -3.59 -19.60 7.19
N LEU A 166 -4.76 -20.10 6.80
CA LEU A 166 -5.80 -20.50 7.76
C LEU A 166 -5.33 -21.71 8.58
N ILE A 167 -5.39 -21.57 9.91
CA ILE A 167 -5.03 -22.61 10.89
C ILE A 167 -6.29 -23.26 11.45
N GLU A 168 -7.19 -22.43 11.97
CA GLU A 168 -8.46 -22.82 12.56
C GLU A 168 -9.55 -21.87 12.06
N THR A 169 -10.73 -22.40 11.74
CA THR A 169 -11.84 -21.59 11.21
C THR A 169 -13.18 -22.05 11.76
N HIS A 170 -14.06 -21.08 12.03
CA HIS A 170 -15.41 -21.33 12.51
C HIS A 170 -16.39 -20.49 11.68
N ASN A 171 -17.16 -21.13 10.80
CA ASN A 171 -18.11 -20.45 9.89
C ASN A 171 -17.49 -19.24 9.14
N LEU A 172 -16.21 -19.34 8.78
CA LEU A 172 -15.49 -18.25 8.13
C LEU A 172 -16.13 -17.93 6.77
N ARG A 173 -16.46 -16.66 6.57
CA ARG A 173 -16.85 -16.09 5.28
C ARG A 173 -16.02 -14.85 5.03
N VAL A 174 -15.44 -14.76 3.85
CA VAL A 174 -14.61 -13.63 3.42
C VAL A 174 -15.24 -13.03 2.16
N GLU A 175 -15.33 -11.71 2.11
CA GLU A 175 -15.76 -10.97 0.93
C GLU A 175 -14.50 -10.51 0.17
N GLU A 176 -14.32 -11.03 -1.04
CA GLU A 176 -13.18 -10.69 -1.91
C GLU A 176 -13.47 -9.51 -2.86
N ALA A 177 -14.65 -8.90 -2.76
CA ALA A 177 -15.03 -7.79 -3.62
C ALA A 177 -14.17 -6.56 -3.29
N ILE A 178 -13.26 -6.21 -4.20
CA ILE A 178 -12.52 -4.95 -4.17
C ILE A 178 -13.52 -3.85 -4.52
N ARG A 179 -13.84 -2.97 -3.57
CA ARG A 179 -14.63 -1.76 -3.83
C ARG A 179 -13.74 -0.53 -3.92
#